data_AF-A0A359H435-F1
#
_entry.id   AF-A0A359H435-F1
#
_cell.length_a   1.000
_cell.length_b   1.000
_cell.length_c   1.000
_cell.angle_alpha   90.00
_cell.angle_beta   90.00
_cell.angle_gamma   90.00
#
_symmetry.space_group_name_H-M   'P 1'
#
loop_
_entity.id
_entity.type
_entity.pdbx_description
1 polymer ?
#
loop_
_entity_poly.entity_id
_entity_poly.type
_entity_poly.pdbx_seq_one_letter_code
_entity_poly.pdbx_strand_id
1 'polypeptide(L)'
;MEDRTTVALKEYEFLQNIIARQESIRLTIRNWLFGLVTGLIIAFYSNDFILSQWQFTLLSIFLILMFYWTELLHRVAEYRAMVRSTEVEEILRSGTSYDGPKIGKSLDKRNTIKDQIAQIPNNPRIYIPYITLLFIISLIALVGK
;
A
#
# COMPACT_ATOMS: atom_id res chain seq x y z
N MET A 1 10.62 28.54 26.47
CA MET A 1 10.08 28.52 25.10
C MET A 1 10.78 27.38 24.38
N GLU A 2 10.06 26.33 24.03
CA GLU A 2 10.63 25.28 23.18
C GLU A 2 10.93 25.90 21.81
N ASP A 3 12.12 25.66 21.27
CA ASP A 3 12.54 26.20 19.98
C ASP A 3 11.63 25.62 18.88
N ARG A 4 11.02 26.50 18.07
CA ARG A 4 10.10 26.10 17.00
C ARG A 4 10.76 25.16 16.01
N THR A 5 12.06 25.32 15.80
CA THR A 5 12.88 24.43 14.96
C THR A 5 12.91 23.01 15.53
N THR A 6 13.05 22.88 16.85
CA THR A 6 13.03 21.58 17.54
C THR A 6 11.66 20.89 17.38
N VAL A 7 10.56 21.63 17.46
CA VAL A 7 9.20 21.07 17.28
C VAL A 7 8.98 20.63 15.83
N ALA A 8 9.44 21.40 14.85
CA ALA A 8 9.37 21.03 13.44
C ALA A 8 10.20 19.78 13.13
N LEU A 9 11.39 19.65 13.72
CA LEU A 9 12.24 18.46 13.58
C LEU A 9 11.58 17.21 14.17
N LYS A 10 10.94 17.33 15.34
CA LYS A 10 10.13 16.24 15.93
C LYS A 10 8.95 15.85 15.05
N GLU A 11 8.23 16.80 14.43
CA GLU A 11 7.16 16.49 13.47
C GLU A 11 7.73 15.73 12.26
N TYR A 12 8.87 16.18 11.72
CA TYR A 12 9.53 15.52 10.59
C TYR A 12 9.92 14.07 10.91
N GLU A 13 10.59 13.82 12.03
CA GLU A 13 10.95 12.47 12.48
C GLU A 13 9.72 11.57 12.66
N PHE A 14 8.64 12.11 13.22
CA PHE A 14 7.39 11.37 13.38
C PHE A 14 6.75 11.02 12.03
N LEU A 15 6.78 11.92 11.05
CA LEU A 15 6.28 11.65 9.70
C LEU A 15 7.10 10.57 8.98
N GLN A 16 8.43 10.58 9.12
CA GLN A 16 9.29 9.52 8.58
C GLN A 16 8.95 8.15 9.19
N ASN A 17 8.70 8.10 10.50
CA ASN A 17 8.25 6.88 11.17
C ASN A 17 6.89 6.39 10.66
N ILE A 18 5.95 7.29 10.38
CA ILE A 18 4.65 6.93 9.76
C ILE A 18 4.88 6.34 8.37
N ILE A 19 5.69 7.00 7.54
CA ILE A 19 5.99 6.55 6.16
C ILE A 19 6.59 5.15 6.19
N ALA A 20 7.64 4.94 6.99
CA ALA A 20 8.31 3.64 7.13
C ALA A 20 7.35 2.55 7.61
N ARG A 21 6.46 2.87 8.57
CA ARG A 21 5.45 1.92 9.06
C ARG A 21 4.44 1.55 7.98
N GLN A 22 3.96 2.51 7.19
CA GLN A 22 3.04 2.22 6.09
C GLN A 22 3.70 1.37 5.00
N GLU A 23 4.96 1.66 4.67
CA GLU A 23 5.74 0.86 3.71
C GLU A 23 5.89 -0.59 4.19
N SER A 24 6.26 -0.78 5.46
CA SER A 24 6.36 -2.10 6.08
C SER A 24 5.03 -2.87 6.01
N ILE A 25 3.91 -2.23 6.35
CA ILE A 25 2.58 -2.84 6.26
C ILE A 25 2.27 -3.28 4.83
N ARG A 26 2.56 -2.46 3.82
CA ARG A 26 2.35 -2.85 2.40
C ARG A 26 3.20 -4.03 1.99
N LEU A 27 4.47 -4.08 2.39
CA LEU A 27 5.33 -5.23 2.13
C LEU A 27 4.77 -6.50 2.78
N THR A 28 4.28 -6.40 4.01
CA THR A 28 3.60 -7.52 4.69
C THR A 28 2.35 -7.97 3.93
N ILE A 29 1.49 -7.04 3.48
CA ILE A 29 0.31 -7.33 2.67
C ILE A 29 0.69 -8.11 1.39
N ARG A 30 1.73 -7.66 0.67
CA ARG A 30 2.22 -8.34 -0.54
C ARG A 30 2.75 -9.74 -0.25
N ASN A 31 3.52 -9.91 0.83
CA ASN A 31 4.04 -11.23 1.22
C ASN A 31 2.92 -12.21 1.58
N TRP A 32 1.86 -11.73 2.26
CA TRP A 32 0.67 -12.53 2.53
C TRP A 32 -0.06 -12.92 1.24
N LEU A 33 -0.24 -11.99 0.31
CA LEU A 33 -0.84 -12.30 -1.00
C LEU A 33 -0.04 -13.39 -1.73
N PHE A 34 1.28 -13.25 -1.80
CA PHE A 34 2.14 -14.26 -2.44
C PHE A 34 2.00 -15.62 -1.75
N GLY A 35 2.05 -15.67 -0.42
CA GLY A 35 1.89 -16.91 0.33
C GLY A 35 0.54 -17.59 0.07
N LEU A 36 -0.57 -16.81 0.08
CA LEU A 36 -1.91 -17.33 -0.17
C LEU A 36 -2.09 -17.82 -1.60
N VAL A 37 -1.60 -17.06 -2.60
CA VAL A 37 -1.67 -17.47 -4.01
C VAL A 37 -0.83 -18.72 -4.25
N THR A 38 0.40 -18.79 -3.72
CA THR A 38 1.24 -19.99 -3.82
C THR A 38 0.57 -21.20 -3.17
N GLY A 39 0.01 -21.05 -1.96
CA GLY A 39 -0.73 -22.12 -1.30
C GLY A 39 -1.94 -22.58 -2.11
N LEU A 40 -2.67 -21.65 -2.74
CA LEU A 40 -3.80 -21.94 -3.60
C LEU A 40 -3.40 -22.68 -4.88
N ILE A 41 -2.27 -22.31 -5.49
CA ILE A 41 -1.70 -23.03 -6.64
C ILE A 41 -1.34 -24.47 -6.25
N ILE A 42 -0.66 -24.66 -5.11
CA ILE A 42 -0.30 -26.00 -4.63
C ILE A 42 -1.56 -26.83 -4.39
N ALA A 43 -2.59 -26.24 -3.75
CA ALA A 43 -3.87 -26.91 -3.51
C ALA A 43 -4.57 -27.31 -4.83
N PHE A 44 -4.56 -26.44 -5.84
CA PHE A 44 -5.17 -26.72 -7.15
C PHE A 44 -4.52 -27.91 -7.87
N TYR A 45 -3.21 -28.12 -7.71
CA TYR A 45 -2.50 -29.27 -8.28
C TYR A 45 -2.44 -30.49 -7.35
N SER A 46 -2.87 -30.37 -6.10
CA SER A 46 -2.92 -31.49 -5.16
C SER A 46 -4.07 -32.44 -5.53
N ASN A 47 -3.82 -33.75 -5.47
CA ASN A 47 -4.86 -34.74 -5.76
C ASN A 47 -5.91 -34.87 -4.64
N ASP A 48 -5.64 -34.29 -3.47
CA ASP A 48 -6.50 -34.39 -2.28
C ASP A 48 -7.62 -33.34 -2.26
N PHE A 49 -7.49 -32.25 -3.04
CA PHE A 49 -8.49 -31.19 -3.13
C PHE A 49 -9.12 -31.11 -4.52
N ILE A 50 -10.42 -31.31 -4.59
CA ILE A 50 -11.20 -31.12 -5.82
C ILE A 50 -11.55 -29.63 -5.92
N LEU A 51 -10.63 -28.83 -6.42
CA LEU A 51 -10.88 -27.43 -6.75
C LEU A 51 -11.10 -27.31 -8.25
N SER A 52 -12.28 -26.83 -8.67
CA SER A 52 -12.50 -26.59 -10.10
C SER A 52 -11.65 -25.42 -10.60
N GLN A 53 -11.28 -25.43 -11.88
CA GLN A 53 -10.55 -24.33 -12.54
C GLN A 53 -11.25 -22.97 -12.34
N TRP A 54 -12.60 -22.96 -12.37
CA TRP A 54 -13.40 -21.77 -12.10
C TRP A 54 -13.30 -21.30 -10.65
N GLN A 55 -13.37 -22.22 -9.69
CA GLN A 55 -13.20 -21.88 -8.26
C GLN A 55 -11.80 -21.33 -7.99
N PHE A 56 -10.76 -21.95 -8.56
CA PHE A 56 -9.38 -21.49 -8.45
C PHE A 56 -9.23 -20.07 -8.98
N THR A 57 -9.74 -19.82 -10.19
CA THR A 57 -9.61 -18.53 -10.87
C THR A 57 -10.36 -17.43 -10.11
N LEU A 58 -11.61 -17.69 -9.72
CA LEU A 58 -12.42 -16.72 -8.98
C LEU A 58 -11.80 -16.38 -7.61
N LEU A 59 -11.35 -17.39 -6.86
CA LEU A 59 -10.73 -17.19 -5.56
C LEU A 59 -9.43 -16.39 -5.68
N SER A 60 -8.62 -16.72 -6.69
CA SER A 60 -7.37 -16.02 -6.98
C SER A 60 -7.59 -14.55 -7.33
N ILE A 61 -8.53 -14.26 -8.24
CA ILE A 61 -8.88 -12.88 -8.62
C ILE A 61 -9.42 -12.12 -7.41
N PHE A 62 -10.30 -12.75 -6.62
CA PHE A 62 -10.85 -12.14 -5.42
C PHE A 62 -9.75 -11.76 -4.41
N LEU A 63 -8.80 -12.67 -4.14
CA LEU A 63 -7.66 -12.40 -3.26
C LEU A 63 -6.82 -11.23 -3.79
N ILE A 64 -6.47 -11.24 -5.07
CA ILE A 64 -5.69 -10.15 -5.69
C ILE A 64 -6.40 -8.81 -5.54
N LEU A 65 -7.70 -8.73 -5.85
CA LEU A 65 -8.47 -7.50 -5.74
C LEU A 65 -8.58 -7.01 -4.29
N MET A 66 -8.81 -7.92 -3.34
CA MET A 66 -8.91 -7.60 -1.92
C MET A 66 -7.58 -7.05 -1.37
N PHE A 67 -6.46 -7.71 -1.67
CA PHE A 67 -5.14 -7.28 -1.24
C PHE A 67 -4.71 -5.98 -1.93
N TYR A 68 -5.00 -5.84 -3.23
CA TYR A 68 -4.77 -4.61 -3.99
C TYR A 68 -5.50 -3.42 -3.37
N TRP A 69 -6.78 -3.59 -3.06
CA TRP A 69 -7.58 -2.56 -2.40
C TRP A 69 -7.04 -2.18 -1.03
N THR A 70 -6.64 -3.18 -0.24
CA THR A 70 -6.03 -2.95 1.08
C THR A 70 -4.72 -2.17 0.96
N GLU A 71 -3.88 -2.49 -0.03
CA GLU A 71 -2.64 -1.75 -0.29
C GLU A 71 -2.92 -0.27 -0.67
N LEU A 72 -3.95 -0.01 -1.49
CA LEU A 72 -4.35 1.36 -1.86
C LEU A 72 -4.77 2.19 -0.64
N LEU A 73 -5.46 1.60 0.33
CA LEU A 73 -5.83 2.29 1.57
C LEU A 73 -4.61 2.79 2.34
N HIS A 74 -3.59 1.93 2.49
CA HIS A 74 -2.34 2.30 3.15
C HIS A 74 -1.51 3.31 2.35
N ARG A 75 -1.55 3.21 1.01
CA ARG A 75 -0.86 4.16 0.12
C ARG A 75 -1.36 5.59 0.29
N VAL A 76 -2.66 5.80 0.44
CA VAL A 76 -3.21 7.15 0.63
C VAL A 76 -2.68 7.80 1.92
N ALA A 77 -2.60 7.04 3.01
CA ALA A 77 -2.04 7.52 4.27
C ALA A 77 -0.56 7.88 4.13
N GLU A 78 0.24 7.02 3.50
CA GLU A 78 1.66 7.28 3.23
C GLU A 78 1.85 8.50 2.35
N TYR A 79 1.08 8.65 1.27
CA TYR A 79 1.19 9.78 0.37
C TYR A 79 0.94 11.11 1.10
N ARG A 80 -0.08 11.16 1.96
CA ARG A 80 -0.36 12.35 2.78
C ARG A 80 0.77 12.65 3.76
N ALA A 81 1.36 11.62 4.37
CA ALA A 81 2.52 11.77 5.24
C ALA A 81 3.76 12.27 4.47
N MET A 82 4.01 11.76 3.25
CA MET A 82 5.09 12.22 2.38
C MET A 82 4.91 13.69 1.99
N VAL A 83 3.73 14.09 1.53
CA VAL A 83 3.44 15.50 1.18
C VAL A 83 3.70 16.42 2.37
N ARG A 84 3.19 16.06 3.55
CA ARG A 84 3.42 16.85 4.77
C ARG A 84 4.89 16.87 5.17
N SER A 85 5.61 15.76 5.02
CA SER A 85 7.04 15.70 5.31
C SER A 85 7.83 16.64 4.41
N THR A 86 7.51 16.72 3.12
CA THR A 86 8.13 17.66 2.18
C THR A 86 7.85 19.10 2.57
N GLU A 87 6.62 19.44 2.98
CA GLU A 87 6.28 20.79 3.48
C GLU A 87 7.10 21.17 4.72
N VAL A 88 7.25 20.26 5.69
CA VAL A 88 8.00 20.51 6.93
C VAL A 88 9.50 20.64 6.64
N GLU A 89 10.03 19.82 5.74
CA GLU A 89 11.42 19.92 5.28
C GLU A 89 11.71 21.26 4.61
N GLU A 90 10.79 21.75 3.78
CA GLU A 90 10.92 23.05 3.15
C GLU A 90 10.91 24.19 4.17
N ILE A 91 10.08 24.11 5.22
CA ILE A 91 10.05 25.08 6.32
C ILE A 91 11.38 25.07 7.08
N LEU A 92 11.89 23.89 7.42
CA LEU A 92 13.18 23.74 8.09
C LEU A 92 14.34 24.29 7.25
N ARG A 93 14.33 24.05 5.93
CA ARG A 93 15.38 24.52 5.02
C ARG A 93 15.33 26.02 4.76
N SER A 94 14.13 26.60 4.66
CA SER A 94 13.93 28.02 4.40
C SER A 94 14.05 28.91 5.63
N GLY A 95 14.05 28.33 6.84
CA GLY A 95 14.04 29.09 8.09
C GLY A 95 12.74 29.87 8.30
N THR A 96 11.66 29.49 7.61
CA THR A 96 10.35 30.15 7.76
C THR A 96 9.73 29.83 9.11
N SER A 97 8.86 30.73 9.59
CA SER A 97 8.19 30.53 10.89
C SER A 97 7.29 29.31 10.86
N TYR A 98 7.55 28.35 11.73
CA TYR A 98 6.74 27.15 11.90
C TYR A 98 5.53 27.40 12.81
N ASP A 99 4.34 27.10 12.30
CA ASP A 99 3.04 27.32 12.97
C ASP A 99 2.57 26.14 13.84
N GLY A 100 3.46 25.19 14.16
CA GLY A 100 3.14 24.01 14.95
C GLY A 100 2.71 22.78 14.12
N PRO A 101 2.56 21.62 14.79
CA PRO A 101 2.32 20.33 14.13
C PRO A 101 0.93 20.26 13.52
N LYS A 102 0.86 19.87 12.24
CA LYS A 102 -0.40 19.73 11.49
C LYS A 102 -0.68 18.28 11.07
N ILE A 103 0.04 17.32 11.64
CA ILE A 103 -0.10 15.87 11.40
C ILE A 103 -1.56 15.40 11.48
N GLY A 104 -2.29 15.82 12.52
CA GLY A 104 -3.71 15.47 12.66
C GLY A 104 -4.52 15.95 11.46
N LYS A 105 -4.37 17.21 11.04
CA LYS A 105 -5.11 17.78 9.91
C LYS A 105 -4.71 17.18 8.55
N SER A 106 -3.44 16.81 8.38
CA SER A 106 -2.97 16.22 7.12
C SER A 106 -3.41 14.77 6.95
N LEU A 107 -3.49 14.01 8.05
CA LEU A 107 -3.86 12.59 8.04
C LEU A 107 -5.37 12.35 8.20
N ASP A 108 -6.11 13.23 8.89
CA ASP A 108 -7.54 13.08 9.19
C ASP A 108 -8.48 13.33 8.00
N LYS A 109 -7.94 13.69 6.83
CA LYS A 109 -8.75 13.81 5.61
C LYS A 109 -9.48 12.47 5.37
N ARG A 110 -10.78 12.50 5.07
CA ARG A 110 -11.53 11.27 4.76
C ARG A 110 -10.85 10.55 3.59
N ASN A 111 -10.60 9.25 3.72
CA ASN A 111 -10.05 8.45 2.63
C ASN A 111 -11.19 8.12 1.64
N THR A 112 -11.23 8.83 0.52
CA THR A 112 -12.26 8.59 -0.51
C THR A 112 -11.75 7.65 -1.59
N ILE A 113 -12.67 6.93 -2.25
CA ILE A 113 -12.33 6.06 -3.40
C ILE A 113 -11.62 6.86 -4.50
N LYS A 114 -12.00 8.13 -4.68
CA LYS A 114 -11.34 9.03 -5.64
C LYS A 114 -9.86 9.24 -5.30
N ASP A 115 -9.55 9.45 -4.02
CA ASP A 115 -8.17 9.60 -3.56
C ASP A 115 -7.34 8.34 -3.82
N GLN A 116 -7.94 7.16 -3.64
CA GLN A 116 -7.28 5.87 -3.87
C GLN A 116 -6.98 5.66 -5.36
N ILE A 117 -7.96 5.92 -6.23
CA ILE A 117 -7.81 5.78 -7.68
C ILE A 117 -6.79 6.78 -8.24
N ALA A 118 -6.76 8.01 -7.71
CA ALA A 118 -5.81 9.04 -8.12
C ALA A 118 -4.34 8.64 -7.87
N GLN A 119 -4.07 7.70 -6.97
CA GLN A 119 -2.72 7.20 -6.68
C GLN A 119 -2.25 6.11 -7.66
N ILE A 120 -3.15 5.51 -8.43
CA ILE A 120 -2.84 4.38 -9.33
C ILE A 120 -1.88 4.76 -10.48
N PRO A 121 -2.13 5.82 -11.29
CA PRO A 121 -1.32 6.07 -12.48
C PRO A 121 0.09 6.58 -12.15
N ASN A 122 0.28 7.19 -10.99
CA ASN A 122 1.52 7.90 -10.64
C ASN A 122 2.64 6.98 -10.14
N ASN A 123 2.39 5.69 -9.93
CA ASN A 123 3.44 4.78 -9.45
C ASN A 123 3.27 3.34 -9.97
N PRO A 124 4.01 2.93 -11.02
CA PRO A 124 3.90 1.59 -11.59
C PRO A 124 4.25 0.47 -10.61
N ARG A 125 5.07 0.76 -9.58
CA ARG A 125 5.45 -0.21 -8.55
C ARG A 125 4.25 -0.69 -7.69
N ILE A 126 3.10 -0.04 -7.80
CA ILE A 126 1.88 -0.43 -7.09
C ILE A 126 1.17 -1.54 -7.84
N TYR A 127 0.85 -1.36 -9.12
CA TYR A 127 0.01 -2.31 -9.86
C TYR A 127 0.80 -3.44 -10.53
N ILE A 128 2.10 -3.26 -10.82
CA ILE A 128 2.92 -4.29 -11.49
C ILE A 128 2.82 -5.66 -10.81
N PRO A 129 3.04 -5.81 -9.48
CA PRO A 129 2.99 -7.12 -8.83
C PRO A 129 1.64 -7.83 -9.01
N TYR A 130 0.55 -7.07 -8.97
CA TYR A 130 -0.82 -7.60 -9.10
C TYR A 130 -1.13 -8.00 -10.54
N ILE A 131 -0.72 -7.19 -11.52
CA ILE A 131 -0.86 -7.55 -12.95
C ILE A 131 -0.03 -8.79 -13.26
N THR A 132 1.21 -8.87 -12.75
CA THR A 132 2.05 -10.07 -12.91
C THR A 132 1.40 -11.30 -12.29
N LEU A 133 0.83 -11.18 -11.09
CA LEU A 133 0.10 -12.28 -10.46
C LEU A 133 -1.14 -12.70 -11.26
N LEU A 134 -1.95 -11.75 -11.74
CA LEU A 134 -3.10 -12.04 -12.61
C LEU A 134 -2.69 -12.77 -13.88
N PHE A 135 -1.57 -12.36 -14.49
CA PHE A 135 -1.02 -13.02 -15.66
C PHE A 135 -0.60 -14.45 -15.35
N ILE A 136 0.13 -14.68 -14.25
CA ILE A 136 0.54 -16.02 -13.80
C ILE A 136 -0.68 -16.91 -13.55
N ILE A 137 -1.69 -16.41 -12.83
CA ILE A 137 -2.93 -17.16 -12.56
C ILE A 137 -3.67 -17.48 -13.84
N SER A 138 -3.71 -16.55 -14.81
CA SER A 138 -4.33 -16.80 -16.11
C SER A 138 -3.62 -17.90 -16.89
N LEU A 139 -2.27 -17.92 -16.87
CA LEU A 139 -1.50 -19.01 -17.48
C LEU A 139 -1.74 -20.35 -16.78
N ILE A 140 -1.76 -20.37 -15.45
CA ILE A 140 -2.04 -21.57 -14.66
C ILE A 140 -3.45 -22.08 -14.95
N ALA A 141 -4.44 -21.18 -15.03
CA ALA A 141 -5.80 -21.56 -15.37
C ALA A 141 -5.88 -22.16 -16.78
N LEU A 142 -5.16 -21.61 -17.77
CA LEU A 142 -5.19 -22.12 -19.15
C LEU A 142 -4.50 -23.48 -19.32
N VAL A 143 -3.43 -23.74 -18.55
CA VAL A 143 -2.64 -24.99 -18.62
C VAL A 143 -3.16 -26.05 -17.64
N GLY A 144 -3.84 -25.62 -16.58
CA GLY A 144 -4.46 -26.47 -15.58
C GLY A 144 -5.48 -27.43 -16.18
N LYS A 145 -5.61 -28.61 -15.56
CA LYS A 145 -6.52 -29.68 -15.96
C LYS A 145 -7.97 -29.22 -16.11
#